data_AF-A0A015TVX6-F1
#
_entry.id   AF-A0A015TVX6-F1
#
_cell.length_a   1.000
_cell.length_b   1.000
_cell.length_c   1.000
_cell.angle_alpha   90.00
_cell.angle_beta   90.00
_cell.angle_gamma   90.00
#
_symmetry.space_group_name_H-M   'P 1'
#
loop_
_entity.id
_entity.type
_entity.pdbx_description
1 polymer ?
#
loop_
_entity_poly.entity_id
_entity_poly.type
_entity_poly.pdbx_seq_one_letter_code
_entity_poly.pdbx_strand_id
1 'polypeptide(L)'
;MILGAKRLVVTIYIQYHLCLKYEFALARVKELLPLVDDNIPANDKNAVELSVMSDIVIVYEKEYYPIEKPTVAELIELYLEEKGMSQKQLAIEIGISLSRVNDYIAGRSEPTLKIARLVCRVLNIPPTAMLGF
;
A
#
# COMPACT_ATOMS: atom_id res chain seq x y z
N MET A 1 29.73 15.23 27.84
CA MET A 1 29.03 16.13 26.90
C MET A 1 29.49 15.99 25.43
N ILE A 2 30.75 15.64 25.14
CA ILE A 2 31.30 15.53 23.76
C ILE A 2 30.67 14.40 22.92
N LEU A 3 30.28 13.28 23.55
CA LEU A 3 29.72 12.11 22.87
C LEU A 3 28.31 12.36 22.29
N GLY A 4 27.51 13.21 22.94
CA GLY A 4 26.17 13.59 22.46
C GLY A 4 26.20 14.47 21.21
N ALA A 5 27.12 15.43 21.15
CA ALA A 5 27.31 16.29 19.98
C ALA A 5 27.83 15.50 18.76
N LYS A 6 28.79 14.57 18.96
CA LYS A 6 29.27 13.70 17.89
C LYS A 6 28.18 12.76 17.36
N ARG A 7 27.32 12.21 18.24
CA ARG A 7 26.18 11.38 17.83
C ARG A 7 25.19 12.15 16.97
N LEU A 8 24.86 13.39 17.35
CA LEU A 8 23.93 14.24 16.59
C LEU A 8 24.45 14.55 15.18
N VAL A 9 25.74 14.90 15.04
CA VAL A 9 26.35 15.20 13.74
C VAL A 9 26.37 13.98 12.82
N VAL A 10 26.68 12.80 13.37
CA VAL A 10 26.64 11.54 12.61
C VAL A 10 25.23 11.23 12.15
N THR A 11 24.22 11.40 13.01
CA THR A 11 22.81 11.21 12.64
C THR A 11 22.38 12.17 11.53
N ILE A 12 22.69 13.47 11.63
CA ILE A 12 22.35 14.46 10.60
C ILE A 12 23.01 14.12 9.27
N TYR A 13 24.28 13.71 9.29
CA TYR A 13 25.02 13.33 8.09
C TYR A 13 24.43 12.09 7.42
N ILE A 14 24.08 11.06 8.21
CA ILE A 14 23.43 9.84 7.70
C ILE A 14 22.07 10.17 7.09
N GLN A 15 21.25 10.96 7.78
CA GLN A 15 19.93 11.36 7.32
C GLN A 15 20.01 12.15 6.00
N TYR A 16 20.97 13.08 5.89
CA TYR A 16 21.20 13.87 4.68
C TYR A 16 21.59 12.99 3.48
N HIS A 17 22.55 12.09 3.67
CA HIS A 17 22.96 11.14 2.61
C HIS A 17 21.85 10.18 2.21
N LEU A 18 21.03 9.77 3.17
CA LEU A 18 19.90 8.88 2.91
C LEU A 18 18.81 9.59 2.09
N CYS A 19 18.48 10.84 2.42
CA CYS A 19 17.55 11.67 1.65
C CYS A 19 18.05 11.89 0.22
N LEU A 20 19.33 12.21 0.03
CA LEU A 20 19.91 12.42 -1.30
C LEU A 20 19.89 11.16 -2.17
N LYS A 21 20.16 9.98 -1.57
CA LYS A 21 20.02 8.69 -2.27
C LYS A 21 18.59 8.40 -2.66
N TYR A 22 17.63 8.70 -1.78
CA TYR A 22 16.21 8.52 -2.04
C TYR A 22 15.74 9.41 -3.20
N GLU A 23 16.05 10.71 -3.18
CA GLU A 23 15.65 11.65 -4.25
C GLU A 23 16.23 11.22 -5.61
N PHE A 24 17.50 10.82 -5.64
CA PHE A 24 18.13 10.30 -6.86
C PHE A 24 17.46 9.02 -7.37
N ALA A 25 17.25 8.03 -6.48
CA ALA A 25 16.63 6.77 -6.86
C ALA A 25 15.19 6.98 -7.35
N LEU A 26 14.42 7.85 -6.69
CA LEU A 26 13.05 8.19 -7.07
C LEU A 26 12.98 8.86 -8.45
N ALA A 27 13.88 9.81 -8.73
CA ALA A 27 13.97 10.43 -10.05
C ALA A 27 14.27 9.38 -11.12
N ARG A 28 15.19 8.46 -10.83
CA ARG A 28 15.59 7.44 -11.79
C ARG A 28 14.52 6.38 -12.03
N VAL A 29 13.78 5.96 -11.00
CA VAL A 29 12.59 5.10 -11.14
C VAL A 29 11.59 5.75 -12.10
N LYS A 30 11.28 7.05 -11.94
CA LYS A 30 10.33 7.76 -12.82
C LYS A 30 10.77 7.77 -14.29
N GLU A 31 12.06 7.86 -14.55
CA GLU A 31 12.62 7.82 -15.91
C GLU A 31 12.63 6.41 -16.51
N LEU A 32 12.80 5.38 -15.68
CA LEU A 32 12.88 3.97 -16.11
C LEU A 32 11.51 3.30 -16.26
N LEU A 33 10.50 3.70 -15.47
CA LEU A 33 9.13 3.17 -15.54
C LEU A 33 8.52 3.11 -16.96
N PRO A 34 8.62 4.16 -17.82
CA PRO A 34 8.08 4.08 -19.19
C PRO A 34 8.92 3.23 -20.15
N LEU A 35 10.13 2.81 -19.75
CA LEU A 35 11.08 2.07 -20.58
C LEU A 35 11.09 0.56 -20.28
N VAL A 36 10.44 0.13 -19.20
CA VAL A 36 10.36 -1.27 -18.77
C VAL A 36 8.90 -1.71 -18.84
N ASP A 37 8.62 -2.74 -19.64
CA ASP A 37 7.31 -3.39 -19.76
C ASP A 37 7.41 -4.88 -19.40
N ASP A 38 6.26 -5.56 -19.31
CA ASP A 38 6.16 -6.97 -18.91
C ASP A 38 6.82 -7.95 -19.91
N ASN A 39 7.24 -7.49 -21.10
CA ASN A 39 7.85 -8.31 -22.14
C ASN A 39 9.38 -8.20 -22.16
N ILE A 40 9.97 -7.29 -21.40
CA ILE A 40 11.41 -7.10 -21.33
C ILE A 40 12.05 -8.19 -20.46
N PRO A 41 13.12 -8.87 -20.93
CA PRO A 41 13.79 -9.89 -20.15
C PRO A 41 14.40 -9.28 -18.88
N ALA A 42 14.34 -10.01 -17.76
CA ALA A 42 14.82 -9.54 -16.46
C ALA A 42 16.32 -9.20 -16.42
N ASN A 43 17.11 -9.66 -17.41
CA ASN A 43 18.53 -9.34 -17.54
C ASN A 43 18.79 -8.08 -18.40
N ASP A 44 17.73 -7.39 -18.83
CA ASP A 44 17.85 -6.10 -19.48
C ASP A 44 18.42 -5.06 -18.50
N LYS A 45 19.28 -4.19 -19.02
CA LYS A 45 19.98 -3.20 -18.20
C LYS A 45 19.01 -2.27 -17.47
N ASN A 46 17.93 -1.84 -18.13
CA ASN A 46 16.97 -0.92 -17.55
C ASN A 46 16.10 -1.62 -16.49
N ALA A 47 15.75 -2.88 -16.72
CA ALA A 47 15.00 -3.69 -15.74
C ALA A 47 15.83 -3.94 -14.46
N VAL A 48 17.12 -4.27 -14.61
CA VAL A 48 18.04 -4.45 -13.47
C VAL A 48 18.24 -3.13 -12.73
N GLU A 49 18.47 -2.03 -13.45
CA GLU A 49 18.63 -0.70 -12.85
C GLU A 49 17.37 -0.26 -12.11
N LEU A 50 16.18 -0.48 -12.69
CA LEU A 50 14.90 -0.18 -12.07
C LEU A 50 14.74 -0.95 -10.76
N SER A 51 15.03 -2.25 -10.76
CA SER A 51 14.97 -3.07 -9.54
C SER A 51 15.84 -2.51 -8.43
N VAL A 52 17.10 -2.16 -8.72
CA VAL A 52 18.03 -1.62 -7.71
C VAL A 52 17.56 -0.26 -7.17
N MET A 53 17.07 0.62 -8.04
CA MET A 53 16.57 1.93 -7.61
C MET A 53 15.28 1.80 -6.81
N SER A 54 14.38 0.90 -7.21
CA SER A 54 13.16 0.57 -6.46
C SER A 54 13.48 0.04 -5.07
N ASP A 55 14.48 -0.82 -4.90
CA ASP A 55 14.88 -1.32 -3.58
C ASP A 55 15.32 -0.19 -2.64
N ILE A 56 16.07 0.80 -3.15
CA ILE A 56 16.49 1.97 -2.37
C ILE A 56 15.28 2.80 -1.92
N VAL A 57 14.34 3.04 -2.84
CA VAL A 57 13.10 3.78 -2.56
C VAL A 57 12.25 3.05 -1.52
N ILE A 58 12.02 1.75 -1.71
CA ILE A 58 11.21 0.90 -0.82
C ILE A 58 11.78 0.88 0.60
N VAL A 59 13.10 0.73 0.76
CA VAL A 59 13.75 0.73 2.08
C VAL A 59 13.51 2.06 2.80
N TYR A 60 13.63 3.18 2.10
CA TYR A 60 13.39 4.50 2.67
C TYR A 60 11.91 4.73 3.01
N GLU A 61 11.01 4.45 2.07
CA GLU A 61 9.58 4.62 2.28
C GLU A 61 9.06 3.73 3.41
N LYS A 62 9.48 2.48 3.52
CA LYS A 62 9.08 1.62 4.66
C LYS A 62 9.46 2.20 6.02
N GLU A 63 10.62 2.85 6.12
CA GLU A 63 11.13 3.41 7.38
C GLU A 63 10.45 4.75 7.73
N TYR A 64 10.19 5.61 6.73
CA TYR A 64 9.75 6.99 6.96
C TYR A 64 8.30 7.29 6.54
N TYR A 65 7.75 6.52 5.61
CA TYR A 65 6.40 6.64 5.06
C TYR A 65 5.75 5.25 4.91
N PRO A 66 5.65 4.45 5.99
CA PRO A 66 5.09 3.11 5.88
C PRO A 66 3.68 3.19 5.31
N ILE A 67 3.41 2.45 4.24
CA ILE A 67 2.04 2.26 3.74
C ILE A 67 1.31 1.45 4.79
N GLU A 68 0.50 2.12 5.61
CA GLU A 68 -0.38 1.45 6.55
C GLU A 68 -1.31 0.52 5.78
N LYS A 69 -1.57 -0.67 6.33
CA LYS A 69 -2.53 -1.56 5.71
C LYS A 69 -3.88 -0.85 5.68
N PRO A 70 -4.58 -0.85 4.53
CA PRO A 70 -5.90 -0.26 4.46
C PRO A 70 -6.78 -0.92 5.52
N THR A 71 -7.57 -0.09 6.18
CA THR A 71 -8.60 -0.55 7.09
C THR A 71 -9.62 -1.41 6.34
N VAL A 72 -10.38 -2.23 7.07
CA VAL A 72 -11.46 -3.03 6.47
C VAL A 72 -12.46 -2.15 5.73
N ALA A 73 -12.68 -0.92 6.22
CA ALA A 73 -13.55 0.07 5.59
C ALA A 73 -13.02 0.51 4.21
N GLU A 74 -11.76 0.97 4.16
CA GLU A 74 -11.10 1.41 2.92
C GLU A 74 -10.99 0.26 1.91
N LEU A 75 -10.73 -0.96 2.39
CA LEU A 75 -10.64 -2.13 1.53
C LEU A 75 -12.00 -2.46 0.89
N ILE A 76 -13.10 -2.35 1.63
CA ILE A 76 -14.44 -2.57 1.07
C ILE A 76 -14.78 -1.49 0.05
N GLU A 77 -14.47 -0.23 0.35
CA GLU A 77 -14.74 0.91 -0.53
C GLU A 77 -13.95 0.80 -1.84
N LEU A 78 -12.64 0.55 -1.76
CA LEU A 78 -11.76 0.36 -2.90
C LEU A 78 -12.29 -0.71 -3.86
N TYR A 79 -12.65 -1.89 -3.34
CA TYR A 79 -13.10 -3.00 -4.19
C TYR A 79 -14.54 -2.82 -4.70
N LEU A 80 -15.36 -1.99 -4.06
CA LEU A 80 -16.64 -1.56 -4.63
C LEU A 80 -16.40 -0.67 -5.85
N GLU A 81 -15.47 0.27 -5.76
CA GLU A 81 -15.09 1.16 -6.86
C GLU A 81 -14.48 0.37 -8.03
N GLU A 82 -13.48 -0.48 -7.77
CA GLU A 82 -12.85 -1.32 -8.80
C GLU A 82 -13.85 -2.21 -9.53
N LYS A 83 -14.85 -2.72 -8.80
CA LYS A 83 -15.90 -3.59 -9.35
C LYS A 83 -17.06 -2.80 -9.98
N GLY A 84 -17.12 -1.48 -9.82
CA GLY A 84 -18.27 -0.66 -10.21
C GLY A 84 -19.58 -1.07 -9.52
N MET A 85 -19.50 -1.62 -8.31
CA MET A 85 -20.63 -2.13 -7.54
C MET A 85 -21.09 -1.08 -6.52
N SER A 86 -22.40 -0.85 -6.44
CA SER A 86 -22.97 0.05 -5.43
C SER A 86 -23.09 -0.61 -4.05
N GLN A 87 -23.02 0.19 -2.99
CA GLN A 87 -23.26 -0.27 -1.61
C GLN A 87 -24.61 -0.98 -1.44
N LYS A 88 -25.63 -0.53 -2.19
CA LYS A 88 -26.97 -1.13 -2.21
C LYS A 88 -26.96 -2.53 -2.81
N GLN A 89 -26.22 -2.74 -3.90
CA GLN A 89 -26.05 -4.07 -4.50
C GLN A 89 -25.31 -5.00 -3.53
N LEU A 90 -24.23 -4.53 -2.90
CA LEU A 90 -23.51 -5.31 -1.90
C LEU A 90 -24.42 -5.74 -0.74
N ALA A 91 -25.24 -4.82 -0.23
CA ALA A 91 -26.19 -5.11 0.85
C ALA A 91 -27.18 -6.23 0.48
N ILE A 92 -27.68 -6.22 -0.76
CA ILE A 92 -28.58 -7.25 -1.30
C ILE A 92 -27.86 -8.60 -1.41
N GLU A 93 -26.64 -8.61 -1.97
CA GLU A 93 -25.83 -9.82 -2.19
C GLU A 93 -25.44 -10.52 -0.88
N ILE A 94 -25.06 -9.76 0.15
CA ILE A 94 -24.66 -10.32 1.45
C ILE A 94 -25.83 -10.48 2.43
N GLY A 95 -27.03 -10.02 2.06
CA GLY A 95 -28.26 -10.18 2.84
C GLY A 95 -28.32 -9.35 4.12
N ILE A 96 -27.78 -8.12 4.12
CA ILE A 96 -27.85 -7.20 5.27
C ILE A 96 -28.46 -5.85 4.87
N SER A 97 -28.79 -5.01 5.85
CA SER A 97 -29.34 -3.68 5.56
C SER A 97 -28.28 -2.75 4.97
N LEU A 98 -28.69 -1.83 4.09
CA LEU A 98 -27.80 -0.80 3.53
C LEU A 98 -27.14 0.05 4.64
N SER A 99 -27.86 0.33 5.73
CA SER A 99 -27.29 1.01 6.89
C SER A 99 -26.08 0.28 7.46
N ARG A 100 -26.15 -1.06 7.54
CA ARG A 100 -25.06 -1.89 8.07
C ARG A 100 -23.84 -1.86 7.16
N VAL A 101 -24.04 -1.88 5.84
CA VAL A 101 -22.95 -1.70 4.86
C VAL A 101 -22.31 -0.32 5.00
N ASN A 102 -23.12 0.73 5.12
CA ASN A 102 -22.62 2.09 5.35
C ASN A 102 -21.83 2.21 6.66
N ASP A 103 -22.22 1.50 7.72
CA ASP A 103 -21.44 1.46 8.96
C ASP A 103 -20.07 0.80 8.78
N TYR A 104 -19.94 -0.17 7.88
CA TYR A 104 -18.66 -0.78 7.54
C TYR A 104 -17.76 0.17 6.76
N ILE A 105 -18.31 0.81 5.73
CA ILE A 105 -17.56 1.74 4.86
C ILE A 105 -17.16 3.01 5.60
N ALA A 106 -18.00 3.49 6.52
CA ALA A 106 -17.65 4.63 7.36
C ALA A 106 -16.77 4.27 8.57
N GLY A 107 -16.33 3.01 8.71
CA GLY A 107 -15.48 2.55 9.81
C GLY A 107 -16.14 2.56 11.20
N ARG A 108 -17.47 2.72 11.29
CA ARG A 108 -18.20 2.74 12.57
C ARG A 108 -18.33 1.36 13.19
N SER A 109 -18.28 0.30 12.38
CA SER A 109 -18.28 -1.06 12.86
C SER A 109 -17.54 -1.98 11.90
N GLU A 110 -17.04 -3.10 12.40
CA GLU A 110 -16.45 -4.13 11.55
C GLU A 110 -17.47 -5.24 11.21
N PRO A 111 -17.37 -5.86 10.02
CA PRO A 111 -18.14 -7.04 9.70
C PRO A 111 -17.71 -8.22 10.56
N THR A 112 -18.67 -8.98 11.09
CA THR A 112 -18.37 -10.26 11.74
C THR A 112 -17.69 -11.21 10.75
N LEU A 113 -16.94 -12.21 11.23
CA LEU A 113 -16.23 -13.17 10.37
C LEU A 113 -17.14 -13.83 9.31
N LYS A 114 -18.40 -14.10 9.66
CA LYS A 114 -19.39 -14.65 8.73
C LYS A 114 -19.70 -13.69 7.57
N ILE A 115 -19.83 -12.40 7.88
CA ILE A 115 -20.11 -11.34 6.89
C ILE A 115 -18.85 -10.99 6.11
N ALA A 116 -17.70 -10.87 6.77
CA ALA A 116 -16.40 -10.63 6.11
C ALA A 116 -16.14 -11.68 5.02
N ARG A 117 -16.42 -12.97 5.31
CA ARG A 117 -16.32 -14.05 4.31
C ARG A 117 -17.23 -13.84 3.10
N LEU A 118 -18.45 -13.33 3.29
CA LEU A 118 -19.38 -13.04 2.20
C LEU A 118 -18.90 -11.84 1.39
N VAL A 119 -18.46 -10.78 2.06
CA VAL A 119 -17.89 -9.58 1.43
C VAL A 119 -16.67 -9.96 0.59
N CYS A 120 -15.75 -10.77 1.10
CA CYS A 120 -14.61 -11.28 0.33
C CYS A 120 -15.03 -12.02 -0.93
N ARG A 121 -16.05 -12.88 -0.84
CA ARG A 121 -16.56 -13.62 -2.00
C ARG A 121 -17.25 -12.72 -3.02
N VAL A 122 -18.07 -11.77 -2.57
CA VAL A 122 -18.85 -10.88 -3.45
C VAL A 122 -17.94 -9.86 -4.11
N LEU A 123 -16.98 -9.29 -3.38
CA LEU A 123 -16.07 -8.26 -3.91
C LEU A 123 -14.77 -8.83 -4.49
N ASN A 124 -14.55 -10.15 -4.41
CA ASN A 124 -13.29 -10.82 -4.77
C ASN A 124 -12.07 -10.30 -3.99
N ILE A 125 -12.28 -9.89 -2.73
CA ILE A 125 -11.20 -9.46 -1.83
C ILE A 125 -10.47 -10.71 -1.31
N PRO A 126 -9.12 -10.78 -1.41
CA PRO A 126 -8.34 -11.84 -0.79
C PRO A 126 -8.58 -11.88 0.73
N PRO A 127 -8.94 -13.03 1.33
CA PRO A 127 -9.20 -13.10 2.77
C PRO A 127 -8.02 -12.66 3.65
N THR A 128 -6.79 -12.81 3.15
CA THR A 128 -5.57 -12.34 3.81
C THR A 128 -5.50 -10.82 3.93
N ALA A 129 -6.08 -10.07 2.98
CA ALA A 129 -6.16 -8.61 3.04
C ALA A 129 -7.20 -8.14 4.07
N MET A 130 -8.29 -8.90 4.26
CA MET A 130 -9.39 -8.56 5.15
C MET A 130 -9.10 -8.86 6.64
N LEU A 131 -8.17 -9.77 6.94
CA LEU A 131 -7.96 -10.33 8.27
C LEU A 131 -6.76 -9.76 9.05
N GLY A 132 -6.19 -8.63 8.60
CA GLY A 132 -5.22 -7.82 9.34
C GLY A 132 -4.26 -8.58 10.26
N PHE A 133 -3.20 -9.19 9.70
CA PHE A 133 -2.07 -9.71 10.48
C PHE A 133 -1.06 -8.62 10.84
#